data_AF-A0A7W6T910-F1
#
_entry.id   AF-A0A7W6T910-F1
#
_cell.length_a   1.000
_cell.length_b   1.000
_cell.length_c   1.000
_cell.angle_alpha   90.00
_cell.angle_beta   90.00
_cell.angle_gamma   90.00
#
_symmetry.space_group_name_H-M   'P 1'
#
loop_
_entity.id
_entity.type
_entity.pdbx_description
1 polymer ?
#
loop_
_entity_poly.entity_id
_entity_poly.type
_entity_poly.pdbx_seq_one_letter_code
_entity_poly.pdbx_strand_id
1 'polypeptide(L)'
;MMPYVTSLFMPRQVGDRPDVVPKDAINFAFIGQFAESGERDCIFTTEYSVRTAMEAVYILLKIERGVPEVFNSTYDIRKLIAAMGRLRDGKEIEISGPTFLSQHILKKSSQTELGELINKYYLS
;
A
#
# COMPACT_ATOMS: atom_id res chain seq x y z
N MET A 1 19.82 25.42 7.81
CA MET A 1 18.74 25.41 6.79
C MET A 1 18.88 24.15 5.96
N MET A 2 17.80 23.40 5.71
CA MET A 2 17.82 22.15 4.90
C MET A 2 17.10 22.38 3.57
N PRO A 3 17.83 22.64 2.46
CA PRO A 3 17.20 23.02 1.19
C PRO A 3 16.41 21.89 0.51
N TYR A 4 16.68 20.62 0.85
CA TYR A 4 16.12 19.45 0.15
C TYR A 4 15.22 18.57 1.03
N VAL A 5 14.78 19.07 2.19
CA VAL A 5 14.00 18.26 3.14
C VAL A 5 12.68 17.74 2.54
N THR A 6 12.06 18.48 1.62
CA THR A 6 10.82 18.09 0.94
C THR A 6 11.03 17.46 -0.44
N SER A 7 12.27 17.32 -0.90
CA SER A 7 12.58 16.88 -2.28
C SER A 7 12.00 15.51 -2.62
N LEU A 8 11.80 14.65 -1.62
CA LEU A 8 11.18 13.34 -1.78
C LEU A 8 9.74 13.39 -2.29
N PHE A 9 8.99 14.45 -1.99
CA PHE A 9 7.58 14.58 -2.34
C PHE A 9 7.32 15.45 -3.57
N MET A 10 8.37 15.80 -4.32
CA MET A 10 8.19 16.48 -5.60
C MET A 10 7.42 15.56 -6.57
N PRO A 11 6.47 16.10 -7.35
CA PRO A 11 5.82 15.33 -8.41
C PRO A 11 6.86 14.73 -9.35
N ARG A 12 6.61 13.49 -9.79
CA ARG A 12 7.53 12.71 -10.61
C ARG A 12 6.78 11.95 -11.69
N GLN A 13 7.51 11.49 -12.69
CA GLN A 13 7.09 10.53 -13.69
C GLN A 13 7.79 9.18 -13.48
N VAL A 14 7.26 8.13 -14.10
CA VAL A 14 7.95 6.83 -14.15
C VAL A 14 9.27 7.03 -14.91
N GLY A 15 10.38 6.59 -14.32
CA GLY A 15 11.73 6.76 -14.87
C GLY A 15 12.53 7.93 -14.28
N ASP A 16 11.90 8.86 -13.55
CA ASP A 16 12.63 9.95 -12.86
C ASP A 16 13.53 9.43 -11.72
N ARG A 17 13.22 8.23 -11.21
CA ARG A 17 14.04 7.49 -10.26
C ARG A 17 14.58 6.24 -10.95
N PRO A 18 15.87 5.89 -10.81
CA PRO A 18 16.41 4.67 -11.37
C PRO A 18 15.89 3.45 -10.62
N ASP A 19 15.66 2.35 -11.33
CA ASP A 19 15.40 1.06 -10.69
C ASP A 19 16.53 0.71 -9.71
N VAL A 20 16.19 0.02 -8.61
CA VAL A 20 17.18 -0.41 -7.60
C VAL A 20 18.37 -1.13 -8.25
N VAL A 21 18.10 -2.06 -9.15
CA VAL A 21 19.10 -2.66 -10.06
C VAL A 21 18.62 -2.40 -11.48
N PRO A 22 19.21 -1.42 -12.20
CA PRO A 22 18.83 -1.13 -13.56
C PRO A 22 18.96 -2.35 -14.46
N LYS A 23 18.14 -2.39 -15.52
CA LYS A 23 18.24 -3.43 -16.54
C LYS A 23 19.68 -3.56 -17.04
N ASP A 24 20.16 -4.80 -17.15
CA ASP A 24 21.52 -5.16 -17.60
C ASP A 24 22.66 -4.69 -16.68
N ALA A 25 22.36 -4.16 -15.48
CA ALA A 25 23.38 -3.86 -14.47
C ALA A 25 24.06 -5.16 -13.97
N ILE A 26 25.39 -5.15 -13.93
CA ILE A 26 26.19 -6.34 -13.58
C ILE A 26 26.65 -6.30 -12.12
N ASN A 27 27.08 -5.12 -11.64
CA ASN A 27 27.80 -4.99 -10.37
C ASN A 27 27.51 -3.66 -9.64
N PHE A 28 26.41 -2.98 -9.96
CA PHE A 28 26.02 -1.74 -9.31
C PHE A 28 24.51 -1.67 -9.08
N ALA A 29 24.10 -0.87 -8.09
CA ALA A 29 22.72 -0.64 -7.71
C ALA A 29 22.55 0.78 -7.15
N PHE A 30 21.31 1.28 -7.19
CA PHE A 30 20.88 2.48 -6.48
C PHE A 30 20.04 2.09 -5.28
N ILE A 31 20.32 2.67 -4.11
CA ILE A 31 19.60 2.40 -2.87
C ILE A 31 19.12 3.71 -2.22
N GLY A 32 18.15 3.58 -1.33
CA GLY A 32 17.58 4.70 -0.59
C GLY A 32 16.39 5.33 -1.29
N GLN A 33 16.02 6.52 -0.80
CA GLN A 33 14.70 7.13 -1.02
C GLN A 33 14.46 7.66 -2.44
N PHE A 34 15.51 7.75 -3.26
CA PHE A 34 15.43 8.18 -4.65
C PHE A 34 15.63 7.04 -5.65
N ALA A 35 15.75 5.79 -5.21
CA ALA A 35 15.67 4.61 -6.07
C ALA A 35 14.20 4.19 -6.26
N GLU A 36 13.90 3.50 -7.36
CA GLU A 36 12.60 2.91 -7.65
C GLU A 36 12.66 1.41 -7.32
N SER A 37 12.09 1.04 -6.17
CA SER A 37 11.77 -0.36 -5.87
C SER A 37 10.64 -0.84 -6.79
N GLY A 38 10.66 -2.13 -7.14
CA GLY A 38 9.55 -2.77 -7.86
C GLY A 38 8.28 -2.93 -7.02
N GLU A 39 8.37 -2.69 -5.71
CA GLU A 39 7.27 -2.75 -4.76
C GLU A 39 6.55 -1.40 -4.59
N ARG A 40 5.29 -1.46 -4.14
CA ARG A 40 4.42 -0.31 -3.88
C ARG A 40 4.72 0.46 -2.58
N ASP A 41 5.99 0.52 -2.18
CA ASP A 41 6.41 1.03 -0.87
C ASP A 41 6.48 2.57 -0.81
N CYS A 42 6.49 3.13 0.41
CA CYS A 42 6.44 4.56 0.69
C CYS A 42 7.82 5.10 1.08
N ILE A 43 8.30 6.11 0.36
CA ILE A 43 9.47 6.91 0.72
C ILE A 43 9.21 7.81 1.94
N PHE A 44 10.25 8.51 2.39
CA PHE A 44 10.26 9.26 3.66
C PHE A 44 10.10 8.33 4.88
N THR A 45 10.48 7.05 4.71
CA THR A 45 10.45 6.03 5.75
C THR A 45 11.80 5.32 5.82
N THR A 46 12.20 4.87 6.99
CA THR A 46 13.41 4.03 7.14
C THR A 46 13.24 2.68 6.42
N GLU A 47 12.01 2.16 6.38
CA GLU A 47 11.64 0.91 5.69
C GLU A 47 12.09 0.92 4.23
N TYR A 48 11.78 1.99 3.47
CA TYR A 48 12.15 2.08 2.05
C TYR A 48 13.68 2.03 1.83
N SER A 49 14.46 2.64 2.73
CA SER A 49 15.93 2.55 2.68
C SER A 49 16.43 1.13 2.90
N VAL A 50 15.82 0.40 3.84
CA VAL A 50 16.18 -0.99 4.14
C VAL A 50 15.75 -1.91 3.00
N ARG A 51 14.54 -1.72 2.47
CA ARG A 51 14.00 -2.49 1.33
C ARG A 51 14.90 -2.40 0.11
N THR A 52 15.20 -1.18 -0.35
CA THR A 52 16.04 -0.98 -1.55
C THR A 52 17.44 -1.56 -1.37
N ALA A 53 18.00 -1.49 -0.15
CA ALA A 53 19.27 -2.17 0.16
C ALA A 53 19.14 -3.71 0.11
N MET A 54 18.07 -4.26 0.68
CA MET A 54 17.80 -5.70 0.65
C MET A 54 17.61 -6.21 -0.78
N GLU A 55 16.79 -5.54 -1.59
CA GLU A 55 16.57 -5.84 -3.01
C GLU A 55 17.86 -5.80 -3.81
N ALA A 56 18.66 -4.73 -3.68
CA ALA A 56 19.94 -4.58 -4.37
C ALA A 56 20.89 -5.75 -4.07
N VAL A 57 21.08 -6.06 -2.79
CA VAL A 57 21.98 -7.14 -2.34
C VAL A 57 21.47 -8.49 -2.82
N TYR A 58 20.17 -8.75 -2.70
CA TYR A 58 19.58 -10.03 -3.08
C TYR A 58 19.67 -10.28 -4.59
N ILE A 59 19.42 -9.26 -5.40
CA ILE A 59 19.50 -9.35 -6.87
C ILE A 59 20.95 -9.53 -7.32
N LEU A 60 21.87 -8.66 -6.88
CA LEU A 60 23.26 -8.68 -7.36
C LEU A 60 24.04 -9.91 -6.87
N LEU A 61 23.83 -10.35 -5.63
CA LEU A 61 24.51 -11.51 -5.07
C LEU A 61 23.75 -12.83 -5.30
N LYS A 62 22.61 -12.79 -6.01
CA LYS A 62 21.78 -13.96 -6.33
C LYS A 62 21.40 -14.76 -5.08
N ILE A 63 20.92 -14.07 -4.05
CA ILE A 63 20.52 -14.71 -2.79
C ILE A 63 19.20 -15.45 -3.02
N GLU A 64 19.21 -16.77 -2.79
CA GLU A 64 18.05 -17.65 -2.97
C GLU A 64 17.08 -17.60 -1.78
N ARG A 65 16.59 -16.40 -1.45
CA ARG A 65 15.58 -16.17 -0.41
C ARG A 65 14.64 -15.04 -0.85
N GLY A 66 13.35 -15.19 -0.56
CA GLY A 66 12.36 -14.14 -0.85
C GLY A 66 12.62 -12.87 -0.03
N VAL A 67 12.57 -11.72 -0.71
CA VAL A 67 12.39 -10.41 -0.08
C VAL A 67 10.90 -10.29 0.27
N PRO A 68 10.52 -9.87 1.50
CA PRO A 68 9.12 -9.72 1.85
C PRO A 68 8.49 -8.60 1.01
N GLU A 69 7.33 -8.88 0.42
CA GLU A 69 6.49 -7.87 -0.24
C GLU A 69 6.07 -6.76 0.75
N VAL A 70 5.61 -5.63 0.23
CA VAL A 70 4.98 -4.61 1.09
C VAL A 70 3.71 -5.18 1.71
N PHE A 71 3.51 -4.95 3.01
CA PHE A 71 2.36 -5.50 3.75
C PHE A 71 1.03 -5.30 3.02
N ASN A 72 0.33 -6.40 2.74
CA ASN A 72 -0.84 -6.48 1.86
C ASN A 72 -2.17 -5.97 2.45
N SER A 73 -2.12 -4.95 3.32
CA SER A 73 -3.32 -4.32 3.90
C SER A 73 -4.28 -3.75 2.85
N THR A 74 -3.78 -3.21 1.75
CA THR A 74 -4.60 -2.65 0.66
C THR A 74 -5.45 -3.71 -0.04
N TYR A 75 -5.06 -4.98 0.04
CA TYR A 75 -5.79 -6.10 -0.55
C TYR A 75 -6.60 -6.91 0.48
N ASP A 76 -6.46 -6.60 1.77
CA ASP A 76 -7.20 -7.26 2.85
C ASP A 76 -8.54 -6.57 3.08
N ILE A 77 -9.64 -7.23 2.68
CA ILE A 77 -11.01 -6.71 2.84
C ILE A 77 -11.34 -6.32 4.29
N ARG A 78 -10.75 -7.00 5.28
CA ARG A 78 -10.96 -6.69 6.71
C ARG A 78 -10.37 -5.31 7.04
N LYS A 79 -9.20 -5.00 6.48
CA LYS A 79 -8.56 -3.68 6.64
C LYS A 79 -9.30 -2.60 5.87
N LEU A 80 -9.83 -2.91 4.70
CA LEU A 80 -10.65 -1.97 3.92
C LEU A 80 -11.95 -1.61 4.64
N ILE A 81 -12.67 -2.59 5.20
CA ILE A 81 -13.88 -2.35 6.00
C ILE A 81 -13.56 -1.50 7.23
N ALA A 82 -12.48 -1.84 7.95
CA ALA A 82 -12.05 -1.08 9.12
C ALA A 82 -11.61 0.36 8.80
N ALA A 83 -10.98 0.56 7.64
CA ALA A 83 -10.61 1.89 7.14
C ALA A 83 -11.84 2.70 6.74
N MET A 84 -12.83 2.08 6.08
CA MET A 84 -14.10 2.71 5.72
C MET A 84 -14.84 3.24 6.95
N GLY A 85 -14.94 2.43 8.02
CA GLY A 85 -15.56 2.87 9.27
C GLY A 85 -14.85 4.07 9.89
N ARG A 86 -13.50 4.04 9.93
CA ARG A 86 -12.67 5.15 10.45
C ARG A 86 -12.79 6.42 9.60
N LEU A 87 -12.81 6.31 8.28
CA LEU A 87 -13.00 7.45 7.36
C LEU A 87 -14.40 8.08 7.47
N ARG A 88 -15.39 7.32 7.96
CA ARG A 88 -16.76 7.78 8.17
C ARG A 88 -17.05 8.22 9.60
N ASP A 89 -16.04 8.34 10.45
CA ASP A 89 -16.19 8.64 11.89
C ASP A 89 -17.14 7.66 12.60
N GLY A 90 -17.19 6.40 12.16
CA GLY A 90 -18.08 5.38 12.71
C GLY A 90 -19.57 5.51 12.34
N LYS A 91 -19.95 6.46 11.47
CA LYS A 91 -21.34 6.58 10.97
C LYS A 91 -21.75 5.35 10.18
N GLU A 92 -23.03 4.98 10.21
CA GLU A 92 -23.56 3.84 9.44
C GLU A 92 -23.29 3.95 7.93
N ILE A 93 -23.30 2.81 7.24
CA ILE A 93 -23.07 2.74 5.80
C ILE A 93 -24.30 3.25 5.06
N GLU A 94 -24.21 4.47 4.56
CA GLU A 94 -25.17 5.02 3.61
C GLU A 94 -24.78 4.64 2.18
N ILE A 95 -25.67 3.91 1.49
CA ILE A 95 -25.54 3.59 0.08
C ILE A 95 -26.27 4.68 -0.72
N SER A 96 -25.54 5.34 -1.62
CA SER A 96 -26.12 6.35 -2.52
C SER A 96 -27.15 5.70 -3.45
N GLY A 97 -28.38 6.23 -3.48
CA GLY A 97 -29.46 5.75 -4.33
C GLY A 97 -30.85 5.88 -3.69
N PRO A 98 -31.92 5.43 -4.40
CA PRO A 98 -33.26 5.41 -3.84
C PRO A 98 -33.33 4.54 -2.58
N THR A 99 -33.97 5.04 -1.52
CA THR A 99 -33.96 4.42 -0.17
C THR A 99 -34.40 2.96 -0.17
N PHE A 100 -35.39 2.60 -0.99
CA PHE A 100 -35.87 1.22 -1.09
C PHE A 100 -34.80 0.24 -1.60
N LEU A 101 -33.93 0.70 -2.50
CA LEU A 101 -32.86 -0.09 -3.09
C LEU A 101 -31.72 -0.28 -2.09
N SER A 102 -31.31 0.82 -1.44
CA SER A 102 -30.28 0.81 -0.39
C SER A 102 -30.68 -0.10 0.77
N GLN A 103 -31.94 -0.02 1.22
CA GLN A 103 -32.46 -0.90 2.27
C GLN A 103 -32.49 -2.37 1.85
N HIS A 104 -32.87 -2.67 0.60
CA HIS A 104 -32.88 -4.05 0.09
C HIS A 104 -31.47 -4.65 0.02
N ILE A 105 -30.50 -3.87 -0.46
CA ILE A 105 -29.09 -4.29 -0.54
C ILE A 105 -28.51 -4.53 0.85
N LEU A 106 -28.71 -3.61 1.79
CA LEU A 106 -28.24 -3.76 3.17
C LEU A 106 -28.87 -4.99 3.84
N LYS A 107 -30.17 -5.20 3.67
CA LYS A 107 -30.89 -6.35 4.23
C LYS A 107 -30.43 -7.69 3.65
N LYS A 108 -30.12 -7.73 2.35
CA LYS A 108 -29.61 -8.96 1.70
C LYS A 108 -28.15 -9.23 2.09
N SER A 109 -27.34 -8.18 2.20
CA SER A 109 -25.93 -8.27 2.57
C SER A 109 -25.73 -8.71 4.03
N SER A 110 -26.58 -8.22 4.95
CA SER A 110 -26.50 -8.55 6.38
C SER A 110 -26.74 -10.03 6.69
N GLN A 111 -27.31 -10.79 5.76
CA GLN A 111 -27.56 -12.23 5.88
C GLN A 111 -26.42 -13.10 5.32
N THR A 112 -25.31 -12.49 4.90
CA THR A 112 -24.15 -13.17 4.30
C THR A 112 -22.90 -12.97 5.14
N GLU A 113 -21.81 -13.67 4.80
CA GLU A 113 -20.48 -13.51 5.42
C GLU A 113 -19.96 -12.07 5.32
N LEU A 114 -20.37 -11.33 4.28
CA LEU A 114 -20.05 -9.91 4.14
C LEU A 114 -20.66 -9.10 5.30
N GLY A 115 -21.90 -9.40 5.69
CA GLY A 115 -22.57 -8.79 6.83
C GLY A 115 -21.84 -9.05 8.13
N GLU A 116 -21.38 -10.29 8.36
CA GLU A 116 -20.57 -10.64 9.54
C GLU A 116 -19.25 -9.88 9.58
N LEU A 117 -18.55 -9.78 8.44
CA LEU A 117 -17.29 -9.03 8.33
C LEU A 117 -17.49 -7.54 8.58
N ILE A 118 -18.56 -6.93 8.03
CA ILE A 118 -18.90 -5.54 8.29
C ILE A 118 -19.17 -5.33 9.79
N ASN A 119 -20.04 -6.14 10.39
CA ASN A 119 -20.36 -6.03 11.81
C ASN A 119 -19.12 -6.16 12.70
N LYS A 120 -18.20 -7.06 12.34
CA LYS A 120 -16.99 -7.32 13.12
C LYS A 120 -15.92 -6.23 12.99
N TYR A 121 -15.70 -5.71 11.78
CA TYR A 121 -14.54 -4.85 11.49
C TYR A 121 -14.86 -3.36 11.30
N TYR A 122 -16.13 -2.98 11.12
CA TYR A 122 -16.49 -1.61 10.79
C TYR A 122 -16.28 -0.62 11.95
N LEU A 123 -16.53 -1.04 13.20
CA LEU A 123 -16.38 -0.20 14.40
C LEU A 123 -15.29 -0.69 15.37
N SER A 124 -14.56 -1.74 15.00
CA SER A 124 -13.42 -2.28 15.79
C SER A 124 -12.17 -1.42 15.67
#